data_AF-A0A1I3M1D9-F1
#
_entry.id   AF-A0A1I3M1D9-F1
#
_cell.length_a   1.000
_cell.length_b   1.000
_cell.length_c   1.000
_cell.angle_alpha   90.00
_cell.angle_beta   90.00
_cell.angle_gamma   90.00
#
_symmetry.space_group_name_H-M   'P 1'
#
loop_
_entity.id
_entity.type
_entity.pdbx_description
1 polymer ?
#
loop_
_entity_poly.entity_id
_entity_poly.type
_entity_poly.pdbx_seq_one_letter_code
_entity_poly.pdbx_strand_id
1 'polypeptide(L)'
;MLYERQLPFPRIWGGWGWHFVLYKGKPKGRSKITCHGKRVRSKHSEQCAKCEREPWWLATSLPATSTLAKQIMKLYRIRMQIEESFRDVKGVRFGISFELNLTRSTNRLQMLLLVAMIATFVLWLLGMTARHSNRHLHYQANTIKIAMSSQLSSLV
;
A
#
# COMPACT_ATOMS: atom_id res chain seq x y z
N MET A 1 6.28 18.43 5.40
CA MET A 1 6.43 19.23 6.64
C MET A 1 5.38 18.66 7.58
N LEU A 2 5.79 17.97 8.65
CA LEU A 2 4.84 17.36 9.58
C LEU A 2 4.32 18.50 10.47
N TYR A 3 3.05 18.85 10.30
CA TYR A 3 2.40 19.83 11.15
C TYR A 3 1.51 19.06 12.12
N GLU A 4 2.09 18.71 13.26
CA GLU A 4 1.39 17.97 14.31
C GLU A 4 0.62 18.97 15.18
N ARG A 5 -0.62 19.28 14.78
CA ARG A 5 -1.55 20.02 15.62
C ARG A 5 -2.34 19.01 16.45
N GLN A 6 -1.82 18.69 17.64
CA GLN A 6 -2.60 17.97 18.65
C GLN A 6 -3.63 18.94 19.23
N LEU A 7 -4.89 18.81 18.83
CA LEU A 7 -5.99 19.51 19.48
C LEU A 7 -6.35 18.71 20.75
N PRO A 8 -6.19 19.28 21.96
CA PRO A 8 -6.60 18.59 23.19
C PRO A 8 -8.14 18.56 23.27
N PHE A 9 -8.74 17.37 23.24
CA PHE A 9 -10.17 17.21 23.52
C PHE A 9 -10.45 17.24 25.03
N PRO A 10 -11.55 17.85 25.48
CA PRO A 10 -11.94 17.86 26.88
C PRO A 10 -12.24 16.44 27.38
N ARG A 11 -11.60 16.09 28.49
CA ARG A 11 -11.53 14.77 29.11
C ARG A 11 -12.77 14.54 29.98
N ILE A 12 -13.95 14.43 29.39
CA ILE A 12 -15.24 14.35 30.13
C ILE A 12 -15.96 12.99 30.09
N TRP A 13 -15.46 12.01 29.32
CA TRP A 13 -16.01 10.64 29.32
C TRP A 13 -14.87 9.63 29.17
N GLY A 14 -14.95 8.50 29.88
CA GLY A 14 -13.85 7.58 30.16
C GLY A 14 -12.89 7.25 28.99
N GLY A 15 -11.60 7.43 29.25
CA GLY A 15 -10.50 6.53 28.86
C GLY A 15 -10.08 6.37 27.40
N TRP A 16 -10.89 6.74 26.40
CA TRP A 16 -10.53 6.55 25.00
C TRP A 16 -10.17 7.89 24.36
N GLY A 17 -8.91 8.29 24.50
CA GLY A 17 -8.37 9.48 23.84
C GLY A 17 -8.33 9.27 22.32
N TRP A 18 -9.18 9.96 21.59
CA TRP A 18 -9.09 10.03 20.13
C TRP A 18 -8.09 11.10 19.73
N HIS A 19 -7.12 10.71 18.90
CA HIS A 19 -6.11 11.61 18.37
C HIS A 19 -6.33 11.82 16.87
N PHE A 20 -6.29 13.08 16.45
CA PHE A 20 -6.39 13.46 15.05
C PHE A 20 -5.02 13.82 14.52
N VAL A 21 -4.66 13.26 13.36
CA VAL A 21 -3.40 13.53 12.68
C VAL A 21 -3.72 14.09 11.31
N LEU A 22 -3.16 15.26 11.02
CA LEU A 22 -3.18 15.85 9.69
C LEU A 22 -1.82 15.60 9.02
N TYR A 23 -1.83 14.88 7.90
CA TYR A 23 -0.63 14.60 7.13
C TYR A 23 -0.72 15.17 5.72
N LYS A 24 0.33 15.89 5.29
CA LYS A 24 0.50 16.30 3.90
C LYS A 24 1.84 15.82 3.36
N GLY A 25 1.77 14.89 2.40
CA GLY A 25 2.93 14.35 1.72
C GLY A 25 3.58 15.36 0.77
N LYS A 26 4.88 15.20 0.51
CA LYS A 26 5.53 15.91 -0.61
C LYS A 26 4.98 15.36 -1.94
N PRO A 27 4.74 16.21 -2.95
CA PRO A 27 4.29 15.74 -4.25
C PRO A 27 5.35 14.82 -4.86
N LYS A 28 4.94 13.63 -5.33
CA LYS A 28 5.83 12.63 -5.94
C LYS A 28 6.04 12.81 -7.44
N GLY A 29 5.39 13.79 -8.07
CA GLY A 29 5.52 14.07 -9.51
C GLY A 29 4.99 12.97 -10.45
N ARG A 30 4.35 11.91 -9.93
CA ARG A 30 3.81 10.82 -10.74
C ARG A 30 2.55 11.28 -11.47
N SER A 31 2.53 11.10 -12.78
CA SER A 31 1.36 11.35 -13.61
C SER A 31 1.17 10.18 -14.57
N LYS A 32 -0.08 9.80 -14.84
CA LYS A 32 -0.39 8.83 -15.87
C LYS A 32 -0.04 9.42 -17.24
N ILE A 33 0.77 8.68 -18.01
CA ILE A 33 1.15 9.03 -19.37
C ILE A 33 0.38 8.17 -20.38
N THR A 34 0.10 8.75 -21.54
CA THR A 34 -0.42 8.05 -22.71
C THR A 34 0.70 7.29 -23.41
N CYS A 35 0.37 6.38 -24.33
CA CYS A 35 1.35 5.73 -25.20
C CYS A 35 2.20 6.73 -26.01
N HIS A 36 1.67 7.93 -26.27
CA HIS A 36 2.36 9.03 -26.96
C HIS A 36 3.20 9.92 -26.01
N GLY A 37 3.46 9.49 -24.77
CA GLY A 37 4.26 10.22 -23.79
C GLY A 37 3.60 11.47 -23.18
N LYS A 38 2.40 11.86 -23.64
CA LYS A 38 1.66 13.01 -23.11
C LYS A 38 0.89 12.64 -21.85
N ARG A 39 0.72 13.61 -20.94
CA ARG A 39 -0.10 13.46 -19.73
C ARG A 39 -1.56 13.15 -20.08
N VAL A 40 -2.11 12.11 -19.46
CA VAL A 40 -3.54 11.78 -19.56
C VAL A 40 -4.38 12.86 -18.88
N ARG A 41 -5.41 13.36 -19.56
CA ARG A 41 -6.37 14.37 -19.04
C ARG A 41 -7.81 13.85 -18.93
N SER A 42 -7.98 12.54 -18.72
CA SER A 42 -9.32 12.00 -18.49
C SER A 42 -9.86 12.45 -17.13
N LYS A 43 -11.18 12.64 -17.02
CA LYS A 43 -11.86 13.04 -15.77
C LYS A 43 -11.44 12.18 -14.58
N HIS A 44 -11.38 10.86 -14.78
CA HIS A 44 -10.94 9.91 -13.77
C HIS A 44 -9.48 10.15 -13.34
N SER A 45 -8.57 10.36 -14.29
CA SER A 45 -7.16 10.63 -14.00
C SER A 45 -6.97 11.94 -13.22
N GLU A 46 -7.74 12.98 -13.56
CA GLU A 46 -7.65 14.27 -12.87
C GLU A 46 -8.24 14.20 -11.45
N GLN A 47 -9.35 13.48 -11.28
CA GLN A 47 -9.94 13.25 -9.96
C GLN A 47 -8.98 12.50 -9.04
N CYS A 48 -8.37 11.40 -9.50
CA CYS A 48 -7.36 10.67 -8.73
C CYS A 48 -6.16 11.57 -8.39
N ALA A 49 -5.69 12.39 -9.34
CA ALA A 49 -4.59 13.32 -9.11
C ALA A 49 -4.95 14.45 -8.12
N LYS A 50 -6.23 14.82 -8.00
CA LYS A 50 -6.71 15.79 -7.01
C LYS A 50 -6.77 15.15 -5.62
N CYS A 51 -7.37 13.97 -5.50
CA CYS A 51 -7.45 13.22 -4.24
C CYS A 51 -6.07 12.93 -3.62
N GLU A 52 -5.05 12.61 -4.45
CA GLU A 52 -3.69 12.38 -3.94
C GLU A 52 -3.00 13.65 -3.41
N ARG A 53 -3.46 14.84 -3.83
CA ARG A 53 -2.92 16.14 -3.37
C ARG A 53 -3.56 16.63 -2.07
N GLU A 54 -4.71 16.07 -1.71
CA GLU A 54 -5.44 16.45 -0.51
C GLU A 54 -4.71 15.92 0.74
N PRO A 55 -4.64 16.72 1.82
CA PRO A 55 -4.04 16.26 3.07
C PRO A 55 -4.88 15.12 3.66
N TRP A 56 -4.22 14.11 4.21
CA TRP A 56 -4.91 13.02 4.90
C TRP A 56 -5.26 13.47 6.31
N TRP A 57 -6.55 13.36 6.65
CA TRP A 57 -7.06 13.56 7.99
C TRP A 57 -7.38 12.19 8.57
N LEU A 58 -6.62 11.78 9.59
CA LEU A 58 -6.72 10.46 10.18
C LEU A 58 -7.11 10.59 11.65
N ALA A 59 -8.06 9.77 12.09
CA ALA A 59 -8.44 9.63 13.50
C ALA A 59 -7.90 8.28 14.00
N THR A 60 -7.32 8.26 15.19
CA THR A 60 -6.80 7.05 15.82
C THR A 60 -7.16 7.01 17.30
N SER A 61 -7.28 5.80 17.84
CA SER A 61 -7.34 5.55 19.28
C SER A 61 -5.98 5.14 19.87
N LEU A 62 -4.90 5.17 19.08
CA LEU A 62 -3.55 4.83 19.56
C LEU A 62 -3.02 5.91 20.52
N PRO A 63 -2.26 5.51 21.56
CA PRO A 63 -1.76 6.44 22.56
C PRO A 63 -0.80 7.48 21.96
N ALA A 64 -1.05 8.77 22.26
CA ALA A 64 -0.21 9.88 21.82
C ALA A 64 1.27 9.68 22.17
N THR A 65 2.07 9.47 21.13
CA THR A 65 3.53 9.37 21.20
C THR A 65 4.13 10.29 20.14
N SER A 66 5.34 10.80 20.33
CA SER A 66 6.04 11.66 19.36
C SER A 66 6.24 11.04 17.97
N THR A 67 6.13 9.71 17.85
CA THR A 67 6.23 8.98 16.58
C THR A 67 4.89 8.51 16.02
N LEU A 68 3.77 8.84 16.69
CA LEU A 68 2.42 8.38 16.34
C LEU A 68 2.04 8.74 14.90
N ALA A 69 2.31 9.97 14.46
CA ALA A 69 2.01 10.39 13.10
C ALA A 69 2.74 9.54 12.05
N LYS A 70 4.01 9.19 12.29
CA LYS A 70 4.80 8.34 11.37
C LYS A 70 4.27 6.91 11.35
N GLN A 71 3.91 6.36 12.51
CA GLN A 71 3.37 5.00 12.63
C GLN A 71 2.01 4.86 11.95
N ILE A 72 1.08 5.79 12.20
CA ILE A 72 -0.23 5.82 11.53
C ILE A 72 -0.05 5.95 10.03
N MET A 73 0.86 6.82 9.58
CA MET A 73 1.14 6.95 8.16
C MET A 73 1.69 5.68 7.53
N LYS A 74 2.51 4.90 8.25
CA LYS A 74 2.97 3.59 7.80
C LYS A 74 1.81 2.60 7.72
N LEU A 75 0.93 2.57 8.71
CA LEU A 75 -0.24 1.70 8.75
C LEU A 75 -1.25 2.06 7.64
N TYR A 76 -1.56 3.34 7.49
CA TYR A 76 -2.50 3.82 6.46
C TYR A 76 -1.96 3.58 5.05
N ARG A 77 -0.63 3.59 4.86
CA ARG A 77 -0.01 3.20 3.58
C ARG A 77 -0.31 1.74 3.21
N ILE A 78 -0.42 0.84 4.19
CA ILE A 78 -0.74 -0.58 3.96
C ILE A 78 -2.15 -0.73 3.36
N ARG A 79 -3.08 0.18 3.64
CA ARG A 79 -4.42 0.17 3.03
C ARG A 79 -4.37 0.13 1.50
N MET A 80 -3.44 0.87 0.88
CA MET A 80 -3.27 0.86 -0.58
C MET A 80 -2.78 -0.49 -1.11
N GLN A 81 -1.91 -1.16 -0.35
CA GLN A 81 -1.41 -2.49 -0.69
C GLN A 81 -2.52 -3.55 -0.61
N ILE A 82 -3.45 -3.41 0.34
CA ILE A 82 -4.60 -4.29 0.47
C ILE A 82 -5.55 -4.13 -0.73
N GLU A 83 -5.82 -2.90 -1.17
CA GLU A 83 -6.64 -2.68 -2.38
C GLU A 83 -5.98 -3.27 -3.62
N GLU A 84 -4.67 -3.08 -3.76
CA GLU A 84 -3.88 -3.68 -4.84
C GLU A 84 -3.95 -5.21 -4.82
N SER A 85 -3.78 -5.85 -3.65
CA SER A 85 -3.89 -7.30 -3.55
C SER A 85 -5.29 -7.81 -3.90
N PHE A 86 -6.36 -7.10 -3.50
CA PHE A 86 -7.72 -7.45 -3.93
C PHE A 86 -7.94 -7.28 -5.42
N ARG A 87 -7.32 -6.27 -6.04
CA ARG A 87 -7.38 -6.05 -7.49
C ARG A 87 -6.66 -7.16 -8.25
N ASP A 88 -5.52 -7.62 -7.73
CA ASP A 88 -4.76 -8.71 -8.32
C ASP A 88 -5.51 -10.04 -8.22
N VAL A 89 -6.19 -10.33 -7.10
CA VAL A 89 -7.02 -11.55 -6.99
C VAL A 89 -8.12 -11.58 -8.05
N LYS A 90 -8.71 -10.42 -8.36
CA LYS A 90 -9.78 -10.28 -9.38
C LYS A 90 -9.24 -10.36 -10.80
N GLY A 91 -8.04 -9.84 -11.05
CA GLY A 91 -7.46 -9.70 -12.38
C GLY A 91 -7.35 -11.02 -13.15
N VAL A 92 -7.77 -10.99 -14.41
CA VAL A 92 -7.72 -12.17 -15.32
C VAL A 92 -6.30 -12.47 -15.81
N ARG A 93 -5.51 -11.43 -16.13
CA ARG A 93 -4.23 -11.61 -16.83
C ARG A 93 -3.03 -11.87 -15.92
N PHE A 94 -3.03 -11.26 -14.73
CA PHE A 94 -1.89 -11.26 -13.81
C PHE A 94 -2.28 -11.76 -12.41
N GLY A 95 -3.47 -12.35 -12.30
CA GLY A 95 -4.15 -12.63 -11.06
C GLY A 95 -4.75 -14.03 -11.00
N ILE A 96 -5.61 -14.26 -10.02
CA ILE A 96 -6.27 -15.57 -9.81
C ILE A 96 -7.53 -15.70 -10.68
N SER A 97 -7.79 -14.73 -11.57
CA SER A 97 -8.93 -14.73 -12.49
C SER A 97 -10.27 -14.91 -11.79
N PHE A 98 -10.41 -14.39 -10.57
CA PHE A 98 -11.61 -14.60 -9.78
C PHE A 98 -12.86 -14.08 -10.50
N GLU A 99 -12.75 -13.02 -11.30
CA GLU A 99 -13.84 -12.45 -12.12
C GLU A 99 -14.43 -13.41 -13.16
N LEU A 100 -13.68 -14.43 -13.61
CA LEU A 100 -14.20 -15.44 -14.54
C LEU A 100 -15.14 -16.46 -13.87
N ASN A 101 -15.16 -16.49 -12.53
CA ASN A 101 -16.05 -17.36 -11.79
C ASN A 101 -17.47 -16.76 -11.78
N LEU A 102 -18.27 -17.08 -12.81
CA LEU A 102 -19.66 -16.65 -13.01
C LEU A 102 -20.66 -17.23 -11.98
N THR A 103 -20.18 -17.76 -10.85
CA THR A 103 -21.02 -18.43 -9.85
C THR A 103 -21.71 -17.41 -8.93
N ARG A 104 -23.02 -17.57 -8.71
CA ARG A 104 -23.81 -16.75 -7.77
C ARG A 104 -24.08 -17.44 -6.43
N SER A 105 -23.66 -18.70 -6.30
CA SER A 105 -23.78 -19.47 -5.05
C SER A 105 -22.73 -19.01 -4.03
N THR A 106 -23.19 -18.65 -2.83
CA THR A 106 -22.34 -18.24 -1.69
C THR A 106 -21.38 -19.33 -1.26
N ASN A 107 -21.84 -20.59 -1.21
CA ASN A 107 -21.01 -21.75 -0.84
C ASN A 107 -19.84 -21.96 -1.81
N ARG A 108 -20.12 -21.89 -3.12
CA ARG A 108 -19.06 -22.01 -4.14
C ARG A 108 -18.08 -20.85 -4.09
N LEU A 109 -18.58 -19.63 -3.86
CA LEU A 109 -17.75 -18.44 -3.72
C LEU A 109 -16.79 -18.58 -2.53
N GLN A 110 -17.28 -19.05 -1.38
CA GLN A 110 -16.46 -19.28 -0.18
C GLN A 110 -15.33 -20.28 -0.44
N MET A 111 -15.62 -21.41 -1.09
CA MET A 111 -14.60 -22.41 -1.46
C MET A 111 -13.54 -21.83 -2.40
N LEU A 112 -13.96 -21.09 -3.43
CA LEU A 112 -13.03 -20.45 -4.37
C LEU A 112 -12.17 -19.38 -3.68
N LEU A 113 -12.76 -18.60 -2.76
CA LEU A 113 -12.02 -17.61 -1.99
C LEU A 113 -10.99 -18.28 -1.07
N LEU A 114 -11.33 -19.41 -0.47
CA LEU A 114 -10.41 -20.20 0.36
C LEU A 114 -9.22 -20.70 -0.46
N VAL A 115 -9.48 -21.28 -1.63
CA VAL A 115 -8.43 -21.73 -2.55
C VAL A 115 -7.55 -20.57 -2.99
N ALA A 116 -8.16 -19.43 -3.34
CA ALA A 116 -7.42 -18.23 -3.71
C ALA A 116 -6.52 -17.73 -2.55
N MET A 117 -7.03 -17.71 -1.31
CA MET A 117 -6.24 -17.33 -0.14
C MET A 117 -5.03 -18.25 0.05
N ILE A 118 -5.21 -19.57 -0.03
CA ILE A 118 -4.10 -20.53 0.10
C ILE A 118 -3.08 -20.32 -1.02
N ALA A 119 -3.52 -20.14 -2.26
CA ALA A 119 -2.63 -19.88 -3.39
C ALA A 119 -1.82 -18.58 -3.20
N THR A 120 -2.47 -17.49 -2.78
CA THR A 120 -1.75 -16.23 -2.48
C THR A 120 -0.76 -16.38 -1.34
N PHE A 121 -1.08 -17.17 -0.32
CA PHE A 121 -0.20 -17.42 0.82
C PHE A 121 1.06 -18.17 0.40
N VAL A 122 0.92 -19.22 -0.41
CA VAL A 122 2.07 -19.96 -0.96
C VAL A 122 2.94 -19.06 -1.84
N LEU A 123 2.34 -18.23 -2.70
CA LEU A 123 3.09 -17.28 -3.53
C LEU A 123 3.83 -16.23 -2.68
N TRP A 124 3.22 -15.80 -1.58
CA TRP A 124 3.86 -14.88 -0.63
C TRP A 124 5.07 -15.52 0.06
N LEU A 125 4.96 -16.77 0.51
CA LEU A 125 6.10 -17.53 1.05
C LEU A 125 7.23 -17.65 0.01
N LEU A 126 6.89 -17.98 -1.24
CA LEU A 126 7.87 -18.06 -2.34
C LEU A 126 8.55 -16.70 -2.61
N GLY A 127 7.79 -15.60 -2.53
CA GLY A 127 8.33 -14.25 -2.64
C GLY A 127 9.29 -13.91 -1.49
N MET A 128 8.98 -14.35 -0.27
CA MET A 128 9.86 -14.15 0.90
C MET A 128 11.15 -14.96 0.79
N THR A 129 11.09 -16.22 0.38
CA THR A 129 12.29 -17.03 0.17
C THR A 129 13.16 -16.46 -0.95
N ALA A 130 12.56 -16.02 -2.06
CA ALA A 130 13.27 -15.36 -3.14
C ALA A 130 13.95 -14.04 -2.72
N ARG A 131 13.34 -13.29 -1.79
CA ARG A 131 13.99 -12.11 -1.18
C ARG A 131 15.15 -12.49 -0.29
N HIS A 132 14.97 -13.48 0.60
CA HIS A 132 16.03 -13.95 1.50
C HIS A 132 17.25 -14.47 0.72
N SER A 133 17.02 -15.16 -0.40
CA SER A 133 18.09 -15.64 -1.28
C SER A 133 18.63 -14.59 -2.26
N ASN A 134 18.23 -13.31 -2.16
CA ASN A 134 18.56 -12.21 -3.08
C ASN A 134 18.21 -12.45 -4.58
N ARG A 135 17.52 -13.54 -4.92
CA ARG A 135 17.14 -13.89 -6.30
C ARG A 135 16.05 -12.98 -6.86
N HIS A 136 15.35 -12.25 -6.00
CA HIS A 136 14.33 -11.26 -6.40
C HIS A 136 14.84 -10.21 -7.42
N LEU A 137 16.14 -9.90 -7.40
CA LEU A 137 16.77 -8.97 -8.34
C LEU A 137 16.78 -9.49 -9.79
N HIS A 138 16.86 -10.82 -9.98
CA HIS A 138 16.83 -11.42 -11.31
C HIS A 138 15.43 -11.42 -11.92
N TYR A 139 14.38 -11.37 -11.10
CA TYR A 139 12.98 -11.33 -11.54
C TYR A 139 12.45 -9.89 -11.72
N GLN A 140 13.25 -8.87 -11.39
CA GLN A 140 12.83 -7.48 -11.53
C GLN A 140 12.99 -7.02 -12.98
N ALA A 141 11.88 -6.67 -13.65
CA ALA A 141 11.89 -6.15 -15.01
C ALA A 141 12.56 -4.77 -15.12
N ASN A 142 12.62 -4.00 -14.02
CA ASN A 142 13.39 -2.77 -13.95
C ASN A 142 14.84 -3.08 -13.59
N THR A 143 15.75 -2.74 -14.48
CA THR A 143 17.20 -2.84 -14.34
C THR A 143 17.72 -1.85 -13.28
N ILE A 144 17.47 -2.12 -12.00
CA ILE A 144 18.21 -1.44 -10.93
C ILE A 144 19.55 -2.17 -10.76
N LYS A 145 20.53 -1.80 -11.57
CA LYS A 145 21.91 -2.31 -11.50
C LYS A 145 22.73 -1.61 -10.41
N ILE A 146 22.25 -1.52 -9.17
CA ILE A 146 23.10 -1.06 -8.07
C ILE A 146 22.73 -1.81 -6.79
N ALA A 147 23.34 -2.97 -6.61
CA ALA A 147 23.72 -3.44 -5.28
C ALA A 147 25.20 -3.10 -5.13
N MET A 148 25.52 -1.84 -4.79
CA MET A 148 26.86 -1.52 -4.36
C MET A 148 27.01 -2.09 -2.95
N SER A 149 27.66 -3.24 -2.88
CA SER A 149 28.28 -3.80 -1.69
C SER A 149 29.35 -2.84 -1.16
N SER A 150 28.94 -1.69 -0.64
CA SER A 150 29.80 -0.79 0.10
C SER A 150 29.30 -0.80 1.54
N GLN A 151 29.96 -1.59 2.42
CA GLN A 151 30.15 -1.32 3.86
C GLN A 151 30.92 -2.43 4.61
N LEU A 152 31.50 -3.46 3.97
CA LEU A 152 32.24 -4.54 4.68
C LEU A 152 33.69 -4.77 4.22
N SER A 153 34.38 -3.77 3.67
CA SER A 153 35.80 -3.91 3.28
C SER A 153 36.70 -2.70 3.63
N SER A 154 36.34 -1.87 4.61
CA SER A 154 37.18 -0.74 5.04
C SER A 154 37.47 -0.70 6.54
N LEU A 155 37.39 -1.86 7.22
CA LEU A 155 37.88 -2.04 8.60
C LEU A 155 38.64 -3.37 8.73
N VAL A 156 39.56 -3.59 7.78
CA VAL A 156 40.90 -4.14 7.98
C VAL A 156 41.82 -3.18 7.24
#